data_AF-A0A2D6Q6R4-F1
#
_entry.id   AF-A0A2D6Q6R4-F1
#
_cell.length_a   1.000
_cell.length_b   1.000
_cell.length_c   1.000
_cell.angle_alpha   90.00
_cell.angle_beta   90.00
_cell.angle_gamma   90.00
#
_symmetry.space_group_name_H-M   'P 1'
#
loop_
_entity.id
_entity.type
_entity.pdbx_description
1 polymer ?
#
loop_
_entity_poly.entity_id
_entity_poly.type
_entity_poly.pdbx_seq_one_letter_code
_entity_poly.pdbx_strand_id
1 'polypeptide(L)'
;MLDRIAEIKKYQGPLQISCEQINDLALEWYLESFISRSENPISINSDVEAVVIQNPQELLKLGKAAQSCIYRKYDDEESQLRAYQRFLDDPGALYFTLESADCTGYFRCYAGQMLEDGSEVLFEDVLRTQKKPLRGRPALFHPKLKAVVAITLKRLGLAEDSFLYIPHENIPHFEDGQELCLEKMGSDFFKKGMPEDFYNGDHKDDRWPRFANVNYLLNL
;
A
#
# COMPACT_ATOMS: atom_id res chain seq x y z
N MET A 1 1.78 16.02 7.69
CA MET A 1 1.34 14.66 7.34
C MET A 1 0.78 13.93 8.55
N LEU A 2 1.44 13.92 9.71
CA LEU A 2 0.91 13.26 10.91
C LEU A 2 -0.50 13.75 11.31
N ASP A 3 -0.75 15.06 11.26
CA ASP A 3 -2.09 15.61 11.53
C ASP A 3 -3.14 15.14 10.52
N ARG A 4 -2.78 15.06 9.22
CA ARG A 4 -3.66 14.52 8.17
C ARG A 4 -4.00 13.06 8.43
N ILE A 5 -3.02 12.25 8.82
CA ILE A 5 -3.25 10.86 9.22
C ILE A 5 -4.20 10.79 10.41
N ALA A 6 -4.00 11.63 11.43
CA ALA A 6 -4.87 11.67 12.61
C ALA A 6 -6.31 12.09 12.26
N GLU A 7 -6.49 13.01 11.31
CA GLU A 7 -7.81 13.38 10.76
C GLU A 7 -8.47 12.21 10.03
N ILE A 8 -7.74 11.53 9.14
CA ILE A 8 -8.25 10.39 8.37
C ILE A 8 -8.57 9.21 9.29
N LYS A 9 -7.78 8.98 10.34
CA LYS A 9 -8.10 7.94 11.35
C LYS A 9 -9.41 8.21 12.09
N LYS A 10 -9.90 9.45 12.13
CA LYS A 10 -11.23 9.77 12.69
C LYS A 10 -12.34 9.59 11.67
N TYR A 11 -12.02 9.52 10.38
CA TYR A 11 -12.98 9.22 9.32
C TYR A 11 -13.41 7.75 9.39
N GLN A 12 -14.70 7.52 9.63
CA GLN A 12 -15.29 6.18 9.77
C GLN A 12 -16.13 5.76 8.56
N GLY A 13 -16.21 6.60 7.53
CA GLY A 13 -17.03 6.31 6.36
C GLY A 13 -16.35 5.34 5.39
N PRO A 14 -17.09 4.44 4.73
CA PRO A 14 -16.56 3.69 3.61
C PRO A 14 -16.30 4.61 2.41
N LEU A 15 -15.19 4.38 1.71
CA LEU A 15 -14.92 4.97 0.39
C LEU A 15 -15.28 3.95 -0.69
N GLN A 16 -16.45 4.13 -1.29
CA GLN A 16 -16.94 3.22 -2.33
C GLN A 16 -16.38 3.58 -3.71
N ILE A 17 -15.57 2.70 -4.30
CA ILE A 17 -14.91 2.95 -5.58
C ILE A 17 -15.50 2.02 -6.64
N SER A 18 -15.98 2.58 -7.75
CA SER A 18 -16.67 1.78 -8.75
C SER A 18 -15.73 0.88 -9.52
N CYS A 19 -16.19 -0.32 -9.88
CA CYS A 19 -15.38 -1.26 -10.66
C CYS A 19 -14.99 -0.72 -12.04
N GLU A 20 -15.84 0.09 -12.67
CA GLU A 20 -15.55 0.80 -13.92
C GLU A 20 -14.32 1.71 -13.77
N GLN A 21 -14.32 2.60 -12.77
CA GLN A 21 -13.19 3.50 -12.49
C GLN A 21 -11.88 2.73 -12.24
N ILE A 22 -11.96 1.60 -11.55
CA ILE A 22 -10.79 0.78 -11.24
C ILE A 22 -10.27 0.10 -12.51
N ASN A 23 -11.16 -0.46 -13.33
CA ASN A 23 -10.78 -1.18 -14.53
C ASN A 23 -10.21 -0.25 -15.61
N ASP A 24 -10.79 0.95 -15.77
CA ASP A 24 -10.31 1.96 -16.72
C ASP A 24 -8.91 2.45 -16.34
N LEU A 25 -8.71 2.90 -15.10
CA LEU A 25 -7.40 3.37 -14.62
C LEU A 25 -6.35 2.24 -14.66
N ALA A 26 -6.75 1.02 -14.30
CA ALA A 26 -5.85 -0.13 -14.39
C ALA A 26 -5.47 -0.46 -15.84
N LEU A 27 -6.36 -0.24 -16.81
CA LEU A 27 -6.05 -0.44 -18.23
C LEU A 27 -5.06 0.63 -18.72
N GLU A 28 -5.27 1.89 -18.37
CA GLU A 28 -4.33 2.99 -18.68
C GLU A 28 -2.93 2.70 -18.11
N TRP A 29 -2.85 2.38 -16.82
CA TRP A 29 -1.58 2.05 -16.18
C TRP A 29 -0.92 0.77 -16.70
N TYR A 30 -1.70 -0.15 -17.26
CA TYR A 30 -1.14 -1.32 -17.95
C TYR A 30 -0.46 -0.92 -19.26
N LEU A 31 -1.07 0.01 -20.02
CA LEU A 31 -0.51 0.53 -21.27
C LEU A 31 0.79 1.31 -20.99
N GLU A 32 0.80 2.10 -19.92
CA GLU A 32 1.98 2.84 -19.43
C GLU A 32 2.99 1.96 -18.67
N SER A 33 2.77 0.65 -18.63
CA SER A 33 3.66 -0.33 -17.99
C SER A 33 3.92 -0.03 -16.49
N PHE A 34 3.04 0.69 -15.81
CA PHE A 34 3.09 0.91 -14.36
C PHE A 34 2.63 -0.33 -13.59
N ILE A 35 1.67 -1.09 -14.12
CA ILE A 35 1.25 -2.40 -13.58
C ILE A 35 1.68 -3.55 -14.50
N SER A 36 1.98 -4.72 -13.92
CA SER A 36 2.60 -5.85 -14.65
C SER A 36 1.71 -6.45 -15.74
N ARG A 37 2.34 -6.92 -16.82
CA ARG A 37 1.69 -7.64 -17.94
C ARG A 37 1.47 -9.13 -17.71
N SER A 38 2.13 -9.72 -16.71
CA SER A 38 2.13 -11.18 -16.49
C SER A 38 0.84 -11.70 -15.85
N GLU A 39 -0.03 -10.81 -15.42
CA GLU A 39 -1.35 -11.13 -14.90
C GLU A 39 -2.39 -10.62 -15.90
N ASN A 40 -2.92 -11.52 -16.74
CA ASN A 40 -4.09 -11.23 -17.57
C ASN A 40 -5.13 -10.50 -16.72
N PRO A 41 -5.77 -9.44 -17.25
CA PRO A 41 -6.53 -8.52 -16.44
C PRO A 41 -7.59 -9.27 -15.63
N ILE A 42 -7.41 -9.39 -14.30
CA ILE A 42 -8.55 -9.64 -13.42
C ILE A 42 -9.47 -8.45 -13.64
N SER A 43 -10.60 -8.67 -14.30
CA SER A 43 -11.70 -7.71 -14.28
C SER A 43 -12.23 -7.73 -12.86
N ILE A 44 -12.15 -6.58 -12.18
CA ILE A 44 -12.91 -6.40 -10.95
C ILE A 44 -14.35 -6.24 -11.40
N ASN A 45 -15.24 -7.13 -10.95
CA ASN A 45 -16.61 -7.18 -11.43
C ASN A 45 -17.60 -6.58 -10.43
N SER A 46 -17.08 -6.05 -9.32
CA SER A 46 -17.84 -5.46 -8.22
C SER A 46 -17.12 -4.26 -7.65
N ASP A 47 -17.89 -3.27 -7.19
CA ASP A 47 -17.33 -2.10 -6.53
C ASP A 47 -16.49 -2.50 -5.31
N VAL A 48 -15.43 -1.75 -5.06
CA VAL A 48 -14.52 -1.99 -3.93
C VAL A 48 -14.82 -0.97 -2.84
N GLU A 49 -14.97 -1.46 -1.62
CA GLU A 49 -15.05 -0.65 -0.42
C GLU A 49 -13.66 -0.54 0.22
N ALA A 50 -13.22 0.70 0.48
CA ALA A 50 -12.03 0.99 1.26
C ALA A 50 -12.41 1.68 2.58
N VAL A 51 -12.07 1.06 3.71
CA VAL A 51 -12.39 1.56 5.06
C VAL A 51 -11.12 1.63 5.88
N VAL A 52 -10.93 2.71 6.65
CA VAL A 52 -9.82 2.80 7.59
C VAL A 52 -9.96 1.70 8.65
N ILE A 53 -8.95 0.86 8.79
CA ILE A 53 -8.95 -0.20 9.79
C ILE A 53 -8.64 0.40 11.16
N GLN A 54 -9.54 0.19 12.11
CA GLN A 54 -9.38 0.65 13.50
C GLN A 54 -9.34 -0.51 14.49
N ASN A 55 -9.73 -1.71 14.07
CA ASN A 55 -9.81 -2.88 14.93
C ASN A 55 -8.71 -3.91 14.58
N PRO A 56 -7.84 -4.31 15.54
CA PRO A 56 -6.81 -5.32 15.29
C PRO A 56 -7.37 -6.68 14.87
N GLN A 57 -8.63 -6.99 15.23
CA GLN A 57 -9.30 -8.22 14.82
C GLN A 57 -9.54 -8.26 13.30
N GLU A 58 -9.77 -7.11 12.66
CA GLU A 58 -9.94 -7.00 11.20
C GLU A 58 -8.62 -7.26 10.49
N LEU A 59 -7.53 -6.62 10.93
CA LEU A 59 -6.18 -6.93 10.42
C LEU A 59 -5.82 -8.41 10.57
N LEU A 60 -6.19 -9.04 11.69
CA LEU A 60 -5.97 -10.48 11.89
C LEU A 60 -6.75 -11.32 10.88
N LYS A 61 -8.04 -11.01 10.65
CA LYS A 61 -8.87 -11.72 9.66
C LYS A 61 -8.28 -11.59 8.26
N LEU A 62 -7.93 -10.38 7.84
CA LEU A 62 -7.34 -10.10 6.53
C LEU A 62 -5.97 -10.76 6.38
N GLY A 63 -5.10 -10.64 7.40
CA GLY A 63 -3.78 -11.25 7.42
C GLY A 63 -3.84 -12.78 7.30
N LYS A 64 -4.78 -13.43 8.00
CA LYS A 64 -5.05 -14.87 7.89
C LYS A 64 -5.56 -15.26 6.50
N ALA A 65 -6.62 -14.59 6.02
CA ALA A 65 -7.28 -14.91 4.75
C ALA A 65 -6.32 -14.78 3.56
N ALA A 66 -5.53 -13.71 3.58
CA ALA A 66 -4.68 -13.33 2.48
C ALA A 66 -3.23 -13.86 2.61
N GLN A 67 -2.93 -14.64 3.66
CA GLN A 67 -1.59 -15.18 3.96
C GLN A 67 -0.50 -14.10 3.96
N SER A 68 -0.81 -12.96 4.58
CA SER A 68 0.10 -11.82 4.60
C SER A 68 1.36 -12.10 5.39
N CYS A 69 2.48 -11.48 4.99
CA CYS A 69 3.69 -11.44 5.80
C CYS A 69 3.48 -10.79 7.18
N ILE A 70 2.40 -10.02 7.39
CA ILE A 70 2.06 -9.49 8.72
C ILE A 70 1.45 -10.57 9.64
N TYR A 71 0.99 -11.71 9.10
CA TYR A 71 0.43 -12.81 9.88
C TYR A 71 1.53 -13.76 10.37
N ARG A 72 1.60 -13.97 11.67
CA ARG A 72 2.64 -14.83 12.29
C ARG A 72 1.99 -16.12 12.76
N LYS A 73 2.03 -17.15 11.90
CA LYS A 73 1.37 -18.45 12.13
C LYS A 73 1.71 -19.10 13.48
N TYR A 74 2.90 -18.86 14.01
CA TYR A 74 3.39 -19.49 15.24
C TYR A 74 3.15 -18.66 16.50
N ASP A 75 2.70 -17.41 16.37
CA ASP A 75 2.36 -16.56 17.50
C ASP A 75 0.93 -16.88 17.94
N ASP A 76 0.68 -16.88 19.26
CA ASP A 76 -0.68 -16.99 19.79
C ASP A 76 -1.53 -15.77 19.38
N GLU A 77 -2.86 -15.93 19.38
CA GLU A 77 -3.78 -14.88 18.91
C GLU A 77 -3.66 -13.58 19.71
N GLU A 78 -3.45 -13.67 21.02
CA GLU A 78 -3.34 -12.50 21.90
C GLU A 78 -2.09 -11.67 21.56
N SER A 79 -0.96 -12.34 21.33
CA SER A 79 0.29 -11.72 20.91
C SER A 79 0.18 -11.07 19.52
N GLN A 80 -0.54 -11.70 18.58
CA GLN A 80 -0.79 -11.10 17.27
C GLN A 80 -1.69 -9.87 17.35
N LEU A 81 -2.77 -9.93 18.14
CA LEU A 81 -3.68 -8.79 18.32
C LEU A 81 -2.98 -7.60 18.98
N ARG A 82 -2.12 -7.83 19.98
CA ARG A 82 -1.28 -6.76 20.55
C ARG A 82 -0.34 -6.14 19.51
N ALA A 83 0.26 -6.95 18.64
CA ALA A 83 1.12 -6.44 17.57
C ALA A 83 0.33 -5.60 16.56
N TYR A 84 -0.87 -6.03 16.16
CA TYR A 84 -1.74 -5.28 15.26
C TYR A 84 -2.26 -3.99 15.89
N GLN A 85 -2.62 -4.00 17.17
CA GLN A 85 -3.03 -2.79 17.86
C GLN A 85 -1.93 -1.73 17.79
N ARG A 86 -0.67 -2.11 18.06
CA ARG A 86 0.48 -1.19 17.95
C ARG A 86 0.67 -0.64 16.54
N PHE A 87 0.39 -1.43 15.51
CA PHE A 87 0.44 -0.95 14.13
C PHE A 87 -0.68 0.04 13.83
N LEU A 88 -1.88 -0.18 14.36
CA LEU A 88 -3.01 0.74 14.19
C LEU A 88 -2.83 2.03 15.00
N ASP A 89 -2.18 1.94 16.16
CA ASP A 89 -1.87 3.08 17.03
C ASP A 89 -0.71 3.95 16.50
N ASP A 90 0.08 3.46 15.54
CA ASP A 90 1.20 4.19 14.94
C ASP A 90 0.71 5.50 14.28
N PRO A 91 1.05 6.69 14.81
CA PRO A 91 0.54 7.96 14.30
C PRO A 91 1.04 8.28 12.89
N GLY A 92 2.09 7.62 12.42
CA GLY A 92 2.65 7.77 11.08
C GLY A 92 2.12 6.75 10.07
N ALA A 93 1.10 5.95 10.40
CA ALA A 93 0.61 4.89 9.52
C ALA A 93 -0.91 4.94 9.31
N LEU A 94 -1.33 4.65 8.07
CA LEU A 94 -2.72 4.39 7.72
C LEU A 94 -2.88 2.96 7.22
N TYR A 95 -3.96 2.31 7.63
CA TYR A 95 -4.34 0.97 7.19
C TYR A 95 -5.76 1.02 6.66
N PHE A 96 -5.99 0.45 5.49
CA PHE A 96 -7.29 0.40 4.85
C PHE A 96 -7.65 -1.01 4.44
N THR A 97 -8.91 -1.40 4.61
CA THR A 97 -9.46 -2.60 3.99
C THR A 97 -9.60 -2.40 2.48
N LEU A 98 -9.66 -3.51 1.75
CA LEU A 98 -10.06 -3.58 0.35
C LEU A 98 -11.04 -4.76 0.24
N GLU A 99 -12.34 -4.48 0.18
CA GLU A 99 -13.36 -5.53 0.13
C GLU A 99 -14.28 -5.34 -1.08
N SER A 100 -14.48 -6.43 -1.84
CA SER A 100 -15.51 -6.55 -2.87
C SER A 100 -16.02 -7.99 -2.91
N ALA A 101 -16.93 -8.30 -3.84
CA ALA A 101 -17.34 -9.69 -4.06
C ALA A 101 -16.20 -10.57 -4.61
N ASP A 102 -15.22 -9.95 -5.28
CA ASP A 102 -14.13 -10.64 -5.99
C ASP A 102 -12.78 -10.58 -5.25
N CYS A 103 -12.60 -9.62 -4.32
CA CYS A 103 -11.34 -9.41 -3.63
C CYS A 103 -11.49 -9.09 -2.15
N THR A 104 -10.49 -9.50 -1.37
CA THR A 104 -10.38 -9.17 0.05
C THR A 104 -8.91 -8.94 0.38
N GLY A 105 -8.61 -7.80 0.98
CA GLY A 105 -7.24 -7.44 1.31
C GLY A 105 -7.15 -6.18 2.17
N TYR A 106 -5.94 -5.64 2.25
CA TYR A 106 -5.68 -4.36 2.88
C TYR A 106 -4.49 -3.70 2.20
N PHE A 107 -4.43 -2.37 2.25
CA PHE A 107 -3.21 -1.63 1.96
C PHE A 107 -2.83 -0.76 3.15
N ARG A 108 -1.58 -0.30 3.17
CA ARG A 108 -1.12 0.62 4.18
C ARG A 108 -0.15 1.64 3.61
N CYS A 109 -0.16 2.81 4.20
CA CYS A 109 0.72 3.90 3.85
C CYS A 109 1.44 4.41 5.11
N TYR A 110 2.64 4.95 4.92
CA TYR A 110 3.42 5.56 5.98
C TYR A 110 3.71 7.03 5.66
N ALA A 111 3.75 7.86 6.70
CA ALA A 111 4.28 9.22 6.61
C ALA A 111 5.80 9.18 6.56
N GLY A 112 6.36 9.95 5.64
CA GLY A 112 7.79 10.23 5.54
C GLY A 112 8.03 11.73 5.41
N GLN A 113 9.27 12.13 5.63
CA GLN A 113 9.78 13.45 5.34
C GLN A 113 10.96 13.31 4.38
N MET A 114 10.88 13.94 3.21
CA MET A 114 11.96 13.93 2.23
C MET A 114 13.22 14.58 2.80
N LEU A 115 14.37 13.93 2.67
CA LEU A 115 15.64 14.44 3.21
C LEU A 115 16.16 15.67 2.45
N GLU A 116 15.80 15.80 1.19
CA GLU A 116 16.32 16.86 0.31
C GLU A 116 15.73 18.23 0.63
N ASP A 117 14.42 18.30 0.88
CA ASP A 117 13.69 19.56 1.05
C ASP A 117 12.82 19.62 2.31
N GLY A 118 12.75 18.54 3.09
CA GLY A 118 11.94 18.45 4.30
C GLY A 118 10.43 18.33 4.04
N SER A 119 10.00 18.10 2.79
CA SER A 119 8.59 17.92 2.45
C SER A 119 8.01 16.67 3.10
N GLU A 120 6.80 16.77 3.65
CA GLU A 120 6.14 15.64 4.30
C GLU A 120 5.26 14.90 3.29
N VAL A 121 5.49 13.61 3.14
CA VAL A 121 4.86 12.77 2.12
C VAL A 121 4.18 11.56 2.74
N LEU A 122 3.27 10.95 2.00
CA LEU A 122 2.67 9.66 2.31
C LEU A 122 3.11 8.65 1.25
N PHE A 123 3.58 7.48 1.64
CA PHE A 123 4.01 6.47 0.67
C PHE A 123 3.40 5.11 0.97
N GLU A 124 3.02 4.39 -0.08
CA GLU A 124 2.54 3.02 -0.01
C GLU A 124 3.64 2.08 0.50
N ASP A 125 3.32 1.22 1.47
CA ASP A 125 4.28 0.19 1.90
C ASP A 125 4.35 -0.98 0.91
N VAL A 126 5.54 -1.56 0.79
CA VAL A 126 5.77 -2.76 -0.03
C VAL A 126 5.35 -4.01 0.76
N LEU A 127 4.07 -4.34 0.64
CA LEU A 127 3.48 -5.51 1.28
C LEU A 127 3.73 -6.79 0.46
N ARG A 128 4.00 -7.91 1.14
CA ARG A 128 4.32 -9.22 0.51
C ARG A 128 3.49 -10.36 1.10
N THR A 129 3.16 -11.38 0.30
CA THR A 129 2.57 -12.65 0.77
C THR A 129 3.66 -13.59 1.29
N GLN A 130 3.30 -14.55 2.15
CA GLN A 130 4.21 -15.65 2.50
C GLN A 130 4.35 -16.65 1.32
N LYS A 131 5.55 -16.76 0.74
CA LYS A 131 5.91 -17.57 -0.45
C LYS A 131 5.17 -17.16 -1.75
N LYS A 132 5.76 -17.54 -2.90
CA LYS A 132 5.21 -17.27 -4.26
C LYS A 132 3.71 -17.62 -4.28
N PRO A 133 2.87 -16.80 -4.95
CA PRO A 133 1.42 -16.97 -4.92
C PRO A 133 1.05 -18.43 -5.16
N LEU A 134 0.33 -19.02 -4.22
CA LEU A 134 -0.32 -20.30 -4.42
C LEU A 134 -1.24 -20.11 -5.63
N ARG A 135 -0.99 -20.83 -6.74
CA ARG A 135 -1.78 -20.78 -7.97
C ARG A 135 -3.28 -20.61 -7.66
N GLY A 136 -3.91 -19.59 -8.24
CA GLY A 136 -5.35 -19.38 -8.18
C GLY A 136 -5.87 -18.61 -6.96
N ARG A 137 -5.00 -17.99 -6.15
CA ARG A 137 -5.42 -17.01 -5.14
C ARG A 137 -5.09 -15.60 -5.62
N PRO A 138 -5.98 -14.61 -5.47
CA PRO A 138 -5.60 -13.23 -5.69
C PRO A 138 -4.39 -12.93 -4.82
N ALA A 139 -3.32 -12.40 -5.41
CA ALA A 139 -2.23 -11.85 -4.63
C ALA A 139 -2.83 -10.78 -3.70
N LEU A 140 -2.31 -10.65 -2.47
CA LEU A 140 -2.65 -9.54 -1.57
C LEU A 140 -2.58 -8.17 -2.28
N PHE A 141 -1.72 -8.08 -3.30
CA PHE A 141 -1.60 -6.98 -4.24
C PHE A 141 -1.76 -7.56 -5.63
N HIS A 142 -2.99 -7.64 -6.12
CA HIS A 142 -3.14 -7.63 -7.57
C HIS A 142 -2.60 -6.26 -8.02
N PRO A 143 -1.66 -6.17 -8.98
CA PRO A 143 -1.12 -4.89 -9.45
C PRO A 143 -2.23 -3.89 -9.82
N LYS A 144 -3.38 -4.37 -10.32
CA LYS A 144 -4.57 -3.52 -10.58
C LYS A 144 -5.23 -2.90 -9.35
N LEU A 145 -5.13 -3.50 -8.16
CA LEU A 145 -5.67 -2.90 -6.93
C LEU A 145 -4.88 -1.65 -6.52
N LYS A 146 -3.73 -1.35 -7.16
CA LYS A 146 -3.09 -0.03 -7.03
C LYS A 146 -4.01 1.12 -7.48
N ALA A 147 -4.90 0.88 -8.46
CA ALA A 147 -5.87 1.88 -8.87
C ALA A 147 -6.82 2.23 -7.72
N VAL A 148 -7.22 1.24 -6.91
CA VAL A 148 -8.01 1.48 -5.70
C VAL A 148 -7.24 2.33 -4.69
N VAL A 149 -5.94 2.07 -4.50
CA VAL A 149 -5.08 2.86 -3.61
C VAL A 149 -5.01 4.32 -4.08
N ALA A 150 -4.70 4.58 -5.35
CA ALA A 150 -4.63 5.95 -5.87
C ALA A 150 -5.98 6.68 -5.81
N ILE A 151 -7.07 6.03 -6.18
CA ILE A 151 -8.41 6.65 -6.11
C ILE A 151 -8.79 6.94 -4.65
N THR A 152 -8.43 6.06 -3.71
CA THR A 152 -8.62 6.30 -2.27
C THR A 152 -7.87 7.55 -1.82
N LEU A 153 -6.58 7.65 -2.18
CA LEU A 153 -5.74 8.79 -1.84
C LEU A 153 -6.24 10.09 -2.49
N LYS A 154 -6.71 10.04 -3.75
CA LYS A 154 -7.35 11.18 -4.42
C LYS A 154 -8.59 11.65 -3.67
N ARG A 155 -9.48 10.73 -3.27
CA ARG A 155 -10.72 11.05 -2.54
C ARG A 155 -10.46 11.62 -1.15
N LEU A 156 -9.34 11.27 -0.54
CA LEU A 156 -8.87 11.84 0.73
C LEU A 156 -8.12 13.19 0.55
N GLY A 157 -7.96 13.68 -0.69
CA GLY A 157 -7.23 14.92 -0.97
C GLY A 157 -5.72 14.81 -0.75
N LEU A 158 -5.15 13.60 -0.90
CA LEU A 158 -3.74 13.31 -0.64
C LEU A 158 -2.93 13.02 -1.90
N ALA A 159 -3.52 13.16 -3.11
CA ALA A 159 -2.87 12.74 -4.35
C ALA A 159 -1.52 13.45 -4.60
N GLU A 160 -1.41 14.73 -4.26
CA GLU A 160 -0.19 15.52 -4.48
C GLU A 160 0.96 15.08 -3.57
N ASP A 161 0.66 14.74 -2.32
CA ASP A 161 1.66 14.38 -1.31
C ASP A 161 1.88 12.86 -1.20
N SER A 162 1.27 12.06 -2.09
CA SER A 162 1.28 10.61 -1.98
C SER A 162 2.07 9.93 -3.09
N PHE A 163 2.69 8.80 -2.74
CA PHE A 163 3.53 8.02 -3.64
C PHE A 163 3.18 6.52 -3.61
N LEU A 164 3.08 5.91 -4.79
CA LEU A 164 2.87 4.46 -4.94
C LEU A 164 4.15 3.76 -5.36
N TYR A 165 4.35 2.55 -4.84
CA TYR A 165 5.50 1.73 -5.18
C TYR A 165 5.45 1.27 -6.65
N ILE A 166 6.57 1.34 -7.36
CA ILE A 166 6.73 0.81 -8.72
C ILE A 166 7.29 -0.63 -8.62
N PRO A 167 6.60 -1.64 -9.16
CA PRO A 167 7.13 -3.00 -9.22
C PRO A 167 8.49 -3.07 -9.92
N HIS A 168 9.40 -3.88 -9.39
CA HIS A 168 10.79 -3.97 -9.88
C HIS A 168 10.87 -4.23 -11.40
N GLU A 169 10.04 -5.13 -11.90
CA GLU A 169 9.93 -5.49 -13.31
C GLU A 169 9.52 -4.33 -14.23
N ASN A 170 8.87 -3.31 -13.67
CA ASN A 170 8.32 -2.18 -14.40
C ASN A 170 9.22 -0.93 -14.34
N ILE A 171 10.22 -0.91 -13.45
CA ILE A 171 11.18 0.19 -13.33
C ILE A 171 11.82 0.62 -14.67
N PRO A 172 12.27 -0.30 -15.55
CA PRO A 172 12.88 0.08 -16.82
C PRO A 172 11.92 0.76 -17.82
N HIS A 173 10.62 0.72 -17.56
CA HIS A 173 9.58 1.22 -18.45
C HIS A 173 8.93 2.51 -17.95
N PHE A 174 9.37 3.03 -16.79
CA PHE A 174 8.71 4.13 -16.10
C PHE A 174 9.72 5.23 -15.73
N GLU A 175 9.82 6.24 -16.59
CA GLU A 175 10.84 7.29 -16.52
C GLU A 175 10.59 8.29 -15.38
N ASP A 176 9.32 8.53 -15.01
CA ASP A 176 8.91 9.44 -13.93
C ASP A 176 8.89 8.79 -12.53
N GLY A 177 9.52 7.62 -12.40
CA GLY A 177 9.77 6.98 -11.11
C GLY A 177 10.99 7.56 -10.41
N GLN A 178 10.88 7.87 -9.12
CA GLN A 178 11.98 8.37 -8.30
C GLN A 178 12.25 7.47 -7.09
N GLU A 179 13.49 7.47 -6.63
CA GLU A 179 13.88 6.87 -5.35
C GLU A 179 13.55 7.90 -4.26
N LEU A 180 12.75 7.52 -3.27
CA LEU A 180 12.39 8.42 -2.18
C LEU A 180 13.38 8.23 -1.03
N CYS A 181 14.25 9.23 -0.84
CA CYS A 181 15.11 9.34 0.34
C CYS A 181 14.32 10.07 1.45
N LEU A 182 13.85 9.32 2.46
CA LEU A 182 12.94 9.85 3.48
C LEU A 182 13.35 9.47 4.91
N GLU A 183 13.04 10.38 5.85
CA GLU A 183 12.94 10.09 7.28
C GLU A 183 11.50 9.67 7.61
N LYS A 184 11.31 8.52 8.26
CA LYS A 184 9.96 8.07 8.63
C LYS A 184 9.41 8.91 9.78
N MET A 185 8.19 9.41 9.64
CA MET A 185 7.51 10.16 10.69
C MET A 185 6.64 9.24 11.56
N GLY A 186 6.59 9.50 12.86
CA GLY A 186 5.58 8.95 13.77
C GLY A 186 5.76 7.49 14.21
N SER A 187 6.88 6.81 13.90
CA SER A 187 7.04 5.38 14.18
C SER A 187 8.43 5.00 14.68
N ASP A 188 8.50 4.33 15.85
CA ASP A 188 9.68 3.55 16.27
C ASP A 188 9.72 2.15 15.61
N PHE A 189 8.67 1.79 14.87
CA PHE A 189 8.47 0.47 14.27
C PHE A 189 8.85 0.48 12.80
N PHE A 190 10.15 0.48 12.56
CA PHE A 190 10.63 -0.27 11.41
C PHE A 190 10.44 -1.76 11.67
N LYS A 191 10.18 -2.54 10.63
CA LYS A 191 10.39 -4.00 10.72
C LYS A 191 11.84 -4.21 11.18
N LYS A 192 12.07 -4.44 12.47
CA LYS A 192 13.32 -5.04 12.96
C LYS A 192 13.49 -6.35 12.20
N GLY A 193 14.35 -6.35 11.18
CA GLY A 193 14.54 -7.46 10.26
C GLY A 193 14.62 -7.09 8.77
N MET A 194 14.26 -5.86 8.37
CA MET A 194 14.86 -5.22 7.20
C MET A 194 15.82 -4.14 7.73
N PRO A 195 17.08 -4.11 7.28
CA PRO A 195 18.02 -3.09 7.74
C PRO A 195 17.44 -1.70 7.51
N GLU A 196 17.74 -0.76 8.40
CA GLU A 196 17.45 0.67 8.21
C GLU A 196 17.90 1.14 6.80
N ASP A 197 18.97 0.51 6.29
CA ASP A 197 19.52 0.56 4.94
C ASP A 197 18.53 0.31 3.78
N PHE A 198 17.36 -0.31 3.98
CA PHE A 198 16.37 -0.53 2.90
C PHE A 198 15.66 0.76 2.47
N TYR A 199 15.55 1.73 3.38
CA TYR A 199 15.06 3.08 3.08
C TYR A 199 16.16 4.14 3.23
N ASN A 200 17.30 3.80 3.87
CA ASN A 200 18.46 4.68 4.04
C ASN A 200 19.57 4.51 2.99
N GLY A 201 19.59 3.42 2.22
CA GLY A 201 20.44 3.30 1.04
C GLY A 201 21.75 2.57 1.09
N ASP A 202 22.01 1.81 2.14
CA ASP A 202 23.32 1.21 2.36
C ASP A 202 23.44 -0.25 1.85
N HIS A 203 22.48 -0.75 1.05
CA HIS A 203 22.52 -2.12 0.52
C HIS A 203 23.19 -2.27 -0.85
N LYS A 204 24.21 -3.14 -0.89
CA LYS A 204 25.04 -3.52 -2.05
C LYS A 204 24.33 -4.32 -3.17
N ASP A 205 23.01 -4.49 -3.12
CA ASP A 205 22.22 -5.07 -4.20
C ASP A 205 21.28 -3.97 -4.74
N ASP A 206 21.78 -3.22 -5.73
CA ASP A 206 21.27 -1.96 -6.32
C ASP A 206 19.85 -2.01 -6.92
N ARG A 207 18.81 -2.33 -6.14
CA ARG A 207 17.42 -2.19 -6.58
C ARG A 207 16.57 -1.63 -5.46
N TRP A 208 16.73 -0.33 -5.24
CA TRP A 208 15.89 0.48 -4.39
C TRP A 208 14.41 0.39 -4.79
N PRO A 209 13.46 0.43 -3.84
CA PRO A 209 12.07 0.63 -4.19
C PRO A 209 11.92 2.01 -4.83
N ARG A 210 11.47 2.04 -6.09
CA ARG A 210 11.11 3.29 -6.77
C ARG A 210 9.63 3.56 -6.55
N PHE A 211 9.28 4.83 -6.55
CA PHE A 211 7.91 5.28 -6.35
C PHE A 211 7.51 6.30 -7.40
N ALA A 212 6.21 6.36 -7.68
CA ALA A 212 5.60 7.35 -8.55
C ALA A 212 4.59 8.18 -7.76
N ASN A 213 4.56 9.48 -8.01
CA ASN A 213 3.60 10.38 -7.38
C ASN A 213 2.18 10.03 -7.83
N VAL A 214 1.22 9.98 -6.89
CA VAL A 214 -0.17 9.60 -7.15
C VAL A 214 -0.85 10.59 -8.09
N ASN A 215 -0.64 11.91 -7.91
CA ASN A 215 -1.21 12.91 -8.79
C ASN A 215 -0.69 12.76 -10.23
N TYR A 216 0.60 12.51 -10.41
CA TYR A 216 1.15 12.21 -11.74
C TYR A 216 0.47 10.98 -12.36
N LEU A 217 0.42 9.86 -11.63
CA LEU A 217 -0.18 8.60 -12.11
C LEU A 217 -1.65 8.76 -12.53
N LEU A 218 -2.41 9.62 -11.86
CA LEU A 218 -3.82 9.87 -12.16
C LEU A 218 -4.05 10.77 -13.38
N ASN A 219 -2.98 11.30 -14.00
CA ASN A 219 -3.01 12.18 -15.16
C ASN A 219 -2.10 11.69 -16.32
N LEU A 220 -1.69 10.42 -16.29
CA LEU A 220 -1.07 9.73 -17.43
C LEU A 220 -2.04 9.68 -18.61
#